data_AF-A0A3N8LXY2-F1
#
_entry.id   AF-A0A3N8LXY2-F1
#
_cell.length_a   1.000
_cell.length_b   1.000
_cell.length_c   1.000
_cell.angle_alpha   90.00
_cell.angle_beta   90.00
_cell.angle_gamma   90.00
#
_symmetry.space_group_name_H-M   'P 1'
#
loop_
_entity.id
_entity.type
_entity.pdbx_description
1 polymer ?
#
loop_
_entity_poly.entity_id
_entity_poly.type
_entity_poly.pdbx_seq_one_letter_code
_entity_poly.pdbx_strand_id
1 'polypeptide(L)'
;MDRIVQQAPPHLAGKDSLGCESKTFAQDFERRTESFHFYRKATHDARLSRVTTPASDRGVLVGISLTNGHRRAILRGRHAATHDFAVDSIYVRDFSEEYRADLHADFDFVLVEIPLAVLTDLTGQREVRGIAPAVAHHDRLLGQIGRTLALALAAEDDTMPLLLDHLGLAIGTHLLHAFGQWPRGSGPRHAVLSALHEARAKDMLMAGVRSIDEIATACGLSRSYFIKAFRGSTQTTPHQWLLEQRVAAAKELLLRSDWTLERIALHCGFSSQSHFTHAFASLTGTPPGAWRRRADTDVLKR
;
A
#
# COMPACT_ATOMS: atom_id res chain seq x y z
N MET A 1 31.39 -4.58 3.88
CA MET A 1 30.18 -5.38 4.16
C MET A 1 29.26 -5.19 2.98
N ASP A 2 29.18 -6.25 2.18
CA ASP A 2 28.83 -6.24 0.77
C ASP A 2 27.39 -5.84 0.49
N ARG A 3 27.21 -4.92 -0.47
CA ARG A 3 25.92 -4.69 -1.13
C ARG A 3 25.69 -5.86 -2.08
N ILE A 4 24.71 -6.68 -1.75
CA ILE A 4 24.17 -7.70 -2.63
C ILE A 4 23.64 -6.99 -3.88
N VAL A 5 24.37 -7.15 -4.99
CA VAL A 5 23.90 -6.81 -6.34
C VAL A 5 22.82 -7.83 -6.68
N GLN A 6 21.55 -7.42 -6.62
CA GLN A 6 20.47 -8.19 -7.22
C GLN A 6 20.70 -8.24 -8.74
N GLN A 7 21.19 -9.38 -9.22
CA GLN A 7 21.34 -9.68 -10.64
C GLN A 7 19.97 -9.74 -11.30
N ALA A 8 19.81 -9.04 -12.43
CA ALA A 8 18.67 -9.21 -13.32
C ALA A 8 18.60 -10.68 -13.81
N PRO A 9 17.40 -11.25 -13.99
CA PRO A 9 17.26 -12.62 -14.48
C PRO A 9 17.90 -12.77 -15.86
N PRO A 10 18.45 -13.96 -16.19
CA PRO A 10 19.15 -14.17 -17.45
C PRO A 10 18.19 -14.02 -18.64
N HIS A 11 18.53 -13.15 -19.59
CA HIS A 11 17.86 -13.07 -20.88
C HIS A 11 17.96 -14.42 -21.59
N LEU A 12 16.83 -15.01 -22.01
CA LEU A 12 16.84 -16.12 -22.96
C LEU A 12 17.42 -15.61 -24.29
N ALA A 13 18.49 -16.23 -24.77
CA ALA A 13 19.25 -15.77 -25.93
C ALA A 13 18.33 -15.39 -27.12
N GLY A 14 18.36 -14.11 -27.53
CA GLY A 14 17.57 -13.59 -28.65
C GLY A 14 16.18 -13.03 -28.30
N LYS A 15 15.77 -13.03 -27.03
CA LYS A 15 14.52 -12.42 -26.54
C LYS A 15 14.78 -11.30 -25.53
N ASP A 16 13.95 -10.25 -25.57
CA ASP A 16 14.02 -9.13 -24.63
C ASP A 16 13.49 -9.50 -23.22
N SER A 17 13.52 -8.53 -22.31
CA SER A 17 13.06 -8.69 -20.91
C SER A 17 11.56 -8.99 -20.75
N LEU A 18 10.77 -8.84 -21.82
CA LEU A 18 9.36 -9.20 -21.90
C LEU A 18 9.13 -10.52 -22.66
N GLY A 19 10.18 -11.13 -23.21
CA GLY A 19 10.11 -12.40 -23.92
C GLY A 19 9.75 -12.26 -25.41
N CYS A 20 9.86 -11.06 -25.99
CA CYS A 20 9.67 -10.86 -27.41
C CYS A 20 10.99 -11.06 -28.19
N GLU A 21 10.91 -11.56 -29.41
CA GLU A 21 12.06 -11.78 -30.28
C GLU A 21 12.50 -10.46 -30.96
N SER A 22 13.61 -9.88 -30.50
CA SER A 22 14.06 -8.52 -30.85
C SER A 22 14.38 -8.29 -32.34
N LYS A 23 14.49 -9.35 -33.16
CA LYS A 23 14.85 -9.24 -34.59
C LYS A 23 13.68 -8.84 -35.52
N THR A 24 12.48 -8.61 -34.96
CA THR A 24 11.23 -8.48 -35.75
C THR A 24 10.54 -7.12 -35.55
N PHE A 25 11.15 -6.20 -34.82
CA PHE A 25 10.55 -4.91 -34.48
C PHE A 25 10.94 -3.79 -35.44
N ALA A 26 9.92 -3.07 -35.92
CA ALA A 26 10.08 -1.81 -36.65
C ALA A 26 10.41 -0.65 -35.70
N GLN A 27 9.94 -0.73 -34.45
CA GLN A 27 10.35 0.15 -33.36
C GLN A 27 10.51 -0.67 -32.08
N ASP A 28 11.67 -0.55 -31.43
CA ASP A 28 11.95 -1.15 -30.13
C ASP A 28 12.68 -0.13 -29.26
N PHE A 29 11.91 0.65 -28.51
CA PHE A 29 12.45 1.61 -27.55
C PHE A 29 12.34 1.04 -26.14
N GLU A 30 13.40 1.17 -25.36
CA GLU A 30 13.46 0.80 -23.95
C GLU A 30 14.09 1.96 -23.18
N ARG A 31 13.35 2.51 -22.21
CA ARG A 31 13.78 3.66 -21.40
C ARG A 31 13.45 3.37 -19.94
N ARG A 32 14.47 3.37 -19.09
CA ARG A 32 14.33 3.25 -17.65
C ARG A 32 14.47 4.62 -17.00
N THR A 33 13.55 4.96 -16.11
CA THR A 33 13.62 6.13 -15.24
C THR A 33 13.92 5.70 -13.80
N GLU A 34 13.84 6.61 -12.84
CA GLU A 34 14.03 6.28 -11.43
C GLU A 34 12.95 5.29 -10.95
N SER A 35 11.69 5.53 -11.33
CA SER A 35 10.54 4.82 -10.77
C SER A 35 9.93 3.77 -11.70
N PHE A 36 10.15 3.86 -13.01
CA PHE A 36 9.43 3.04 -14.00
C PHE A 36 10.34 2.49 -15.08
N HIS A 37 9.80 1.52 -15.81
CA HIS A 37 10.40 1.02 -17.04
C HIS A 37 9.41 1.12 -18.18
N PHE A 38 9.81 1.79 -19.26
CA PHE A 38 8.97 2.08 -20.40
C PHE A 38 9.50 1.38 -21.64
N TYR A 39 8.56 0.92 -22.45
CA TYR A 39 8.86 0.34 -23.75
C TYR A 39 7.92 0.88 -24.81
N ARG A 40 8.39 0.93 -26.05
CA ARG A 40 7.51 0.97 -27.21
C ARG A 40 7.94 -0.14 -28.16
N LYS A 41 7.02 -1.03 -28.48
CA LYS A 41 7.25 -2.19 -29.34
C LYS A 41 6.27 -2.15 -30.48
N ALA A 42 6.78 -1.99 -31.69
CA ALA A 42 6.00 -2.03 -32.91
C ALA A 42 6.57 -3.01 -33.93
N THR A 43 5.70 -3.79 -34.56
CA THR A 43 6.06 -4.66 -35.68
C THR A 43 5.08 -4.45 -36.83
N HIS A 44 5.59 -4.58 -38.06
CA HIS A 44 4.80 -4.64 -39.28
C HIS A 44 4.77 -6.05 -39.88
N ASP A 45 5.37 -7.03 -39.19
CA ASP A 45 5.38 -8.42 -39.62
C ASP A 45 4.07 -9.11 -39.17
N ALA A 46 3.31 -9.63 -40.13
CA ALA A 46 2.07 -10.35 -39.85
C ALA A 46 2.31 -11.79 -39.35
N ARG A 47 3.57 -12.25 -39.25
CA ARG A 47 3.92 -13.59 -38.77
C ARG A 47 3.59 -13.76 -37.29
N LEU A 48 3.20 -14.99 -36.95
CA LEU A 48 2.97 -15.41 -35.57
C LEU A 48 4.27 -15.34 -34.76
N SER A 49 4.27 -14.59 -33.66
CA SER A 49 5.38 -14.54 -32.71
C SER A 49 4.94 -15.00 -31.33
N ARG A 50 5.67 -15.94 -30.73
CA ARG A 50 5.38 -16.44 -29.37
C ARG A 50 6.19 -15.68 -28.33
N VAL A 51 5.47 -15.06 -27.41
CA VAL A 51 6.03 -14.41 -26.23
C VAL A 51 5.88 -15.31 -25.02
N THR A 52 6.95 -15.42 -24.24
CA THR A 52 6.94 -16.12 -22.95
C THR A 52 7.72 -15.31 -21.94
N THR A 53 7.06 -14.90 -20.87
CA THR A 53 7.65 -14.20 -19.74
C THR A 53 7.51 -15.07 -18.49
N PRO A 54 8.61 -15.53 -17.88
CA PRO A 54 8.57 -16.21 -16.59
C PRO A 54 7.98 -15.33 -15.48
N ALA A 55 7.45 -15.98 -14.43
CA ALA A 55 7.01 -15.29 -13.22
C ALA A 55 8.20 -14.59 -12.52
N SER A 56 7.97 -13.41 -11.97
CA SER A 56 8.95 -12.58 -11.25
C SER A 56 8.24 -11.58 -10.31
N ASP A 57 9.00 -10.85 -9.49
CA ASP A 57 8.52 -9.86 -8.52
C ASP A 57 8.56 -8.41 -9.05
N ARG A 58 8.56 -8.23 -10.38
CA ARG A 58 8.73 -6.93 -11.05
C ARG A 58 7.53 -5.98 -10.97
N GLY A 59 6.42 -6.41 -10.35
CA GLY A 59 5.20 -5.62 -10.20
C GLY A 59 4.18 -5.89 -11.31
N VAL A 60 3.64 -4.84 -11.92
CA VAL A 60 2.58 -4.93 -12.93
C VAL A 60 3.07 -4.39 -14.28
N LEU A 61 2.68 -5.04 -15.37
CA LEU A 61 2.85 -4.50 -16.72
C LEU A 61 1.52 -4.05 -17.29
N VAL A 62 1.50 -2.84 -17.84
CA VAL A 62 0.39 -2.32 -18.64
C VAL A 62 0.85 -2.04 -20.04
N GLY A 63 0.16 -2.63 -21.03
CA GLY A 63 0.38 -2.33 -22.43
C GLY A 63 -0.83 -1.65 -23.04
N ILE A 64 -0.59 -0.61 -23.84
CA ILE A 64 -1.61 0.25 -24.45
C ILE A 64 -1.42 0.18 -25.97
N SER A 65 -2.46 -0.22 -26.70
CA SER A 65 -2.44 -0.33 -28.15
C SER A 65 -2.57 1.04 -28.81
N LEU A 66 -1.64 1.38 -29.71
CA LEU A 66 -1.69 2.62 -30.49
C LEU A 66 -2.32 2.42 -31.87
N THR A 67 -2.45 1.17 -32.32
CA THR A 67 -3.07 0.80 -33.61
C THR A 67 -4.24 -0.16 -33.40
N ASN A 68 -5.02 -0.36 -34.46
CA ASN A 68 -6.06 -1.40 -34.54
C ASN A 68 -5.49 -2.69 -35.14
N GLY A 69 -6.20 -3.79 -34.97
CA GLY A 69 -6.00 -5.00 -35.77
C GLY A 69 -5.07 -6.04 -35.15
N HIS A 70 -4.53 -5.75 -33.97
CA HIS A 70 -3.66 -6.69 -33.27
C HIS A 70 -4.46 -7.82 -32.61
N ARG A 71 -4.02 -9.07 -32.74
CA ARG A 71 -4.68 -10.22 -32.11
C ARG A 71 -3.70 -11.00 -31.24
N ARG A 72 -4.16 -11.41 -30.05
CA ARG A 72 -3.37 -12.23 -29.11
C ARG A 72 -4.14 -13.47 -28.69
N ALA A 73 -3.53 -14.64 -28.84
CA ALA A 73 -3.98 -15.86 -28.18
C ALA A 73 -3.19 -16.04 -26.87
N ILE A 74 -3.82 -15.78 -25.73
CA ILE A 74 -3.20 -15.91 -24.40
C ILE A 74 -3.34 -17.36 -23.93
N LEU A 75 -2.23 -17.98 -23.56
CA LEU A 75 -2.13 -19.39 -23.18
C LEU A 75 -2.10 -19.53 -21.65
N ARG A 76 -3.06 -20.25 -21.07
CA ARG A 76 -3.10 -20.62 -19.65
C ARG A 76 -3.25 -22.13 -19.50
N GLY A 77 -2.16 -22.81 -19.17
CA GLY A 77 -2.12 -24.27 -19.13
C GLY A 77 -2.45 -24.88 -20.49
N ARG A 78 -3.57 -25.61 -20.59
CA ARG A 78 -4.06 -26.21 -21.85
C ARG A 78 -5.07 -25.34 -22.61
N HIS A 79 -5.47 -24.21 -22.05
CA HIS A 79 -6.47 -23.33 -22.64
C HIS A 79 -5.80 -22.16 -23.35
N ALA A 80 -6.35 -21.80 -24.51
CA ALA A 80 -5.98 -20.60 -25.25
C ALA A 80 -7.22 -19.72 -25.42
N ALA A 81 -7.09 -18.44 -25.10
CA ALA A 81 -8.15 -17.45 -25.29
C ALA A 81 -7.66 -16.34 -26.22
N THR A 82 -8.38 -16.16 -27.34
CA THR A 82 -8.03 -15.19 -28.38
C THR A 82 -8.75 -13.86 -28.15
N HIS A 83 -8.01 -12.77 -28.27
CA HIS A 83 -8.50 -11.42 -28.05
C HIS A 83 -8.02 -10.49 -29.17
N ASP A 84 -8.91 -9.65 -29.67
CA ASP A 84 -8.62 -8.61 -30.65
C ASP A 84 -8.47 -7.27 -29.94
N PHE A 85 -7.36 -6.57 -30.21
CA PHE A 85 -7.03 -5.27 -29.65
C PHE A 85 -7.34 -4.19 -30.69
N ALA A 86 -8.25 -3.29 -30.32
CA ALA A 86 -8.44 -2.03 -31.03
C ALA A 86 -7.46 -0.97 -30.50
N VAL A 87 -7.40 0.18 -31.18
CA VAL A 87 -6.74 1.39 -30.66
C VAL A 87 -7.29 1.73 -29.28
N ASP A 88 -6.42 2.20 -28.39
CA ASP A 88 -6.71 2.53 -26.98
C ASP A 88 -7.16 1.32 -26.14
N SER A 89 -7.05 0.11 -26.67
CA SER A 89 -7.22 -1.11 -25.88
C SER A 89 -5.98 -1.37 -25.06
N ILE A 90 -6.18 -1.70 -23.78
CA ILE A 90 -5.14 -2.03 -22.84
C ILE A 90 -5.12 -3.52 -22.52
N TYR A 91 -4.00 -3.97 -22.00
CA TYR A 91 -3.95 -5.12 -21.12
C TYR A 91 -3.13 -4.83 -19.88
N VAL A 92 -3.50 -5.49 -18.79
CA VAL A 92 -2.84 -5.41 -17.49
C VAL A 92 -2.51 -6.82 -17.04
N ARG A 93 -1.24 -7.07 -16.71
CA ARG A 93 -0.78 -8.36 -16.18
C ARG A 93 0.12 -8.18 -14.96
N ASP A 94 0.01 -9.11 -14.04
CA ASP A 94 0.91 -9.23 -12.89
C ASP A 94 2.14 -10.05 -13.29
N PHE A 95 3.35 -9.58 -12.95
CA PHE A 95 4.57 -10.33 -13.23
C PHE A 95 4.72 -11.58 -12.37
N SER A 96 3.98 -11.71 -11.25
CA SER A 96 4.01 -12.90 -10.39
C SER A 96 3.38 -14.13 -11.04
N GLU A 97 2.64 -13.95 -12.15
CA GLU A 97 2.14 -15.04 -12.98
C GLU A 97 3.02 -15.24 -14.23
N GLU A 98 3.25 -16.50 -14.62
CA GLU A 98 3.86 -16.79 -15.91
C GLU A 98 2.92 -16.33 -17.04
N TYR A 99 3.47 -15.61 -18.03
CA TYR A 99 2.73 -15.15 -19.19
C TYR A 99 3.19 -15.85 -20.46
N ARG A 100 2.24 -16.37 -21.22
CA ARG A 100 2.47 -16.95 -22.55
C ARG A 100 1.39 -16.45 -23.51
N ALA A 101 1.80 -15.96 -24.67
CA ALA A 101 0.86 -15.56 -25.70
C ALA A 101 1.45 -15.69 -27.10
N ASP A 102 0.60 -16.05 -28.05
CA ASP A 102 0.89 -15.97 -29.46
C ASP A 102 0.33 -14.64 -30.00
N LEU A 103 1.21 -13.82 -30.55
CA LEU A 103 0.92 -12.53 -31.16
C LEU A 103 0.67 -12.75 -32.66
N HIS A 104 -0.41 -12.17 -33.18
CA HIS A 104 -0.80 -12.22 -34.59
C HIS A 104 -1.02 -10.81 -35.11
N ALA A 105 -0.74 -10.60 -36.40
CA ALA A 105 -0.82 -9.31 -37.08
C ALA A 105 0.17 -8.25 -36.56
N ASP A 106 0.23 -7.13 -37.27
CA ASP A 106 1.02 -5.97 -36.92
C ASP A 106 0.49 -5.29 -35.66
N PHE A 107 1.40 -4.68 -34.89
CA PHE A 107 1.03 -3.97 -33.67
C PHE A 107 1.96 -2.82 -33.37
N ASP A 108 1.45 -1.84 -32.62
CA ASP A 108 2.24 -0.80 -31.97
C ASP A 108 1.71 -0.63 -30.54
N PHE A 109 2.55 -0.97 -29.57
CA PHE A 109 2.22 -0.89 -28.15
C PHE A 109 3.23 -0.04 -27.43
N VAL A 110 2.73 0.82 -26.55
CA VAL A 110 3.52 1.38 -25.45
C VAL A 110 3.26 0.54 -24.22
N LEU A 111 4.32 0.22 -23.48
CA LEU A 111 4.28 -0.62 -22.31
C LEU A 111 4.95 0.07 -21.13
N VAL A 112 4.36 -0.08 -19.95
CA VAL A 112 4.86 0.49 -18.70
C VAL A 112 4.92 -0.61 -17.66
N GLU A 113 6.11 -0.87 -17.14
CA GLU A 113 6.29 -1.65 -15.92
C GLU A 113 6.22 -0.71 -14.73
N ILE A 114 5.37 -1.08 -13.80
CA ILE A 114 5.13 -0.34 -12.58
C ILE A 114 5.56 -1.25 -11.43
N PRO A 115 6.69 -0.95 -10.77
CA PRO A 115 7.13 -1.69 -9.61
C PRO A 115 6.09 -1.68 -8.50
N LEU A 116 6.02 -2.76 -7.72
CA LEU A 116 5.09 -2.87 -6.60
C LEU A 116 5.31 -1.77 -5.54
N ALA A 117 6.55 -1.32 -5.35
CA ALA A 117 6.89 -0.20 -4.46
C ALA A 117 6.17 1.09 -4.88
N VAL A 118 6.18 1.42 -6.17
CA VAL A 118 5.49 2.62 -6.70
C VAL A 118 3.98 2.51 -6.51
N LEU A 119 3.38 1.33 -6.78
CA LEU A 119 1.96 1.12 -6.52
C LEU A 119 1.63 1.31 -5.03
N THR A 120 2.48 0.79 -4.14
CA THR A 120 2.33 0.93 -2.70
C THR A 120 2.37 2.40 -2.28
N ASP A 121 3.35 3.15 -2.78
CA ASP A 121 3.50 4.58 -2.50
C ASP A 121 2.28 5.39 -2.98
N LEU A 122 1.77 5.09 -4.19
CA LEU A 122 0.58 5.73 -4.74
C LEU A 122 -0.70 5.43 -3.95
N THR A 123 -0.80 4.27 -3.30
CA THR A 123 -1.94 3.96 -2.42
C THR A 123 -1.87 4.64 -1.05
N GLY A 124 -0.72 5.17 -0.68
CA GLY A 124 -0.45 5.76 0.63
C GLY A 124 -0.72 4.77 1.77
N GLN A 125 -1.85 4.93 2.48
CA GLN A 125 -2.24 4.08 3.61
C GLN A 125 -3.36 3.08 3.30
N ARG A 126 -3.85 3.00 2.05
CA ARG A 126 -4.94 2.10 1.69
C ARG A 126 -4.38 0.78 1.20
N GLU A 127 -4.85 -0.32 1.77
CA GLU A 127 -4.47 -1.65 1.31
C GLU A 127 -5.16 -1.97 -0.03
N VAL A 128 -4.35 -2.23 -1.06
CA VAL A 128 -4.80 -2.77 -2.34
C VAL A 128 -4.40 -4.23 -2.40
N ARG A 129 -5.33 -5.13 -2.75
CA ARG A 129 -5.03 -6.57 -2.85
C ARG A 129 -4.24 -6.94 -4.11
N GLY A 130 -4.32 -6.06 -5.11
CA GLY A 130 -3.69 -6.25 -6.41
C GLY A 130 -4.37 -5.38 -7.45
N ILE A 131 -3.94 -5.48 -8.70
CA ILE A 131 -4.59 -4.86 -9.85
C ILE A 131 -5.33 -5.95 -10.61
N ALA A 132 -6.60 -5.73 -10.92
CA ALA A 132 -7.39 -6.66 -11.70
C ALA A 132 -6.81 -6.78 -13.11
N PRO A 133 -6.66 -8.00 -13.63
CA PRO A 133 -6.19 -8.19 -14.99
C PRO A 133 -7.21 -7.62 -15.97
N ALA A 134 -6.70 -7.03 -17.05
CA ALA A 134 -7.50 -6.55 -18.16
C ALA A 134 -6.88 -7.10 -19.45
N VAL A 135 -7.70 -7.45 -20.43
CA VAL A 135 -7.25 -7.93 -21.73
C VAL A 135 -8.16 -7.35 -22.80
N ALA A 136 -7.58 -6.68 -23.78
CA ALA A 136 -8.31 -5.96 -24.83
C ALA A 136 -9.41 -5.02 -24.28
N HIS A 137 -9.17 -4.43 -23.11
CA HIS A 137 -10.12 -3.54 -22.46
C HIS A 137 -9.94 -2.12 -23.01
N HIS A 138 -11.00 -1.47 -23.47
CA HIS A 138 -10.88 -0.11 -24.01
C HIS A 138 -10.80 0.94 -22.89
N ASP A 139 -9.71 1.70 -22.83
CA ASP A 139 -9.51 2.77 -21.84
C ASP A 139 -9.00 4.04 -22.54
N ARG A 140 -9.89 5.02 -22.71
CA ARG A 140 -9.59 6.26 -23.44
C ARG A 140 -8.53 7.13 -22.76
N LEU A 141 -8.49 7.14 -21.43
CA LEU A 141 -7.53 7.97 -20.70
C LEU A 141 -6.13 7.38 -20.85
N LEU A 142 -5.99 6.07 -20.64
CA LEU A 142 -4.71 5.39 -20.88
C LEU A 142 -4.31 5.45 -22.35
N GLY A 143 -5.26 5.36 -23.29
CA GLY A 143 -4.98 5.57 -24.71
C GLY A 143 -4.38 6.95 -25.02
N GLN A 144 -4.94 8.02 -24.45
CA GLN A 144 -4.39 9.37 -24.60
C GLN A 144 -3.00 9.50 -23.98
N ILE A 145 -2.81 9.04 -22.74
CA ILE A 145 -1.51 9.08 -22.07
C ILE A 145 -0.48 8.23 -22.85
N GLY A 146 -0.89 7.07 -23.36
CA GLY A 146 -0.05 6.18 -24.16
C GLY A 146 0.47 6.83 -25.45
N ARG A 147 -0.35 7.61 -26.15
CA ARG A 147 0.09 8.41 -27.31
C ARG A 147 1.12 9.46 -26.93
N THR A 148 0.88 10.20 -25.84
CA THR A 148 1.85 11.18 -25.33
C THR A 148 3.16 10.50 -24.92
N LEU A 149 3.07 9.34 -24.28
CA LEU A 149 4.22 8.53 -23.90
C LEU A 149 5.01 8.04 -25.12
N ALA A 150 4.34 7.62 -26.20
CA ALA A 150 5.01 7.25 -27.45
C ALA A 150 5.79 8.41 -28.08
N LEU A 151 5.25 9.64 -28.03
CA LEU A 151 5.96 10.83 -28.49
C LEU A 151 7.18 11.13 -27.61
N ALA A 152 7.02 11.07 -26.29
CA ALA A 152 8.10 11.30 -25.34
C ALA A 152 9.23 10.25 -25.45
N LEU A 153 8.89 8.98 -25.68
CA LEU A 153 9.87 7.90 -25.86
C LEU A 153 10.69 8.04 -27.15
N ALA A 154 10.10 8.62 -28.20
CA ALA A 154 10.78 8.87 -29.48
C ALA A 154 11.65 10.14 -29.47
N ALA A 155 11.51 11.00 -28.46
CA ALA A 155 12.29 12.23 -28.36
C ALA A 155 13.70 11.97 -27.79
N GLU A 156 14.69 12.67 -28.35
CA GLU A 156 16.09 12.69 -27.89
C GLU A 156 16.36 13.99 -27.11
N ASP A 157 15.76 14.13 -25.92
CA ASP A 157 15.86 15.32 -25.06
C ASP A 157 16.11 14.92 -23.59
N ASP A 158 17.05 15.62 -22.93
CA ASP A 158 17.51 15.36 -21.56
C ASP A 158 16.43 15.63 -20.49
N THR A 159 15.37 16.39 -20.79
CA THR A 159 14.25 16.65 -19.88
C THR A 159 13.19 15.53 -19.87
N MET A 160 13.23 14.62 -20.85
CA MET A 160 12.24 13.56 -21.02
C MET A 160 12.11 12.59 -19.83
N PRO A 161 13.16 12.21 -19.09
CA PRO A 161 13.02 11.25 -17.98
C PRO A 161 12.02 11.70 -16.91
N LEU A 162 12.02 12.98 -16.55
CA LEU A 162 11.09 13.51 -15.55
C LEU A 162 9.64 13.50 -16.05
N LEU A 163 9.42 13.84 -17.33
CA LEU A 163 8.10 13.76 -17.95
C LEU A 163 7.60 12.31 -17.98
N LEU A 164 8.48 11.36 -18.34
CA LEU A 164 8.17 9.94 -18.35
C LEU A 164 7.75 9.47 -16.95
N ASP A 165 8.46 9.86 -15.88
CA ASP A 165 8.06 9.55 -14.50
C ASP A 165 6.67 10.11 -14.15
N HIS A 166 6.36 11.35 -14.54
CA HIS A 166 5.02 11.93 -14.30
C HIS A 166 3.92 11.19 -15.05
N LEU A 167 4.16 10.78 -16.30
CA LEU A 167 3.21 9.97 -17.07
C LEU A 167 3.06 8.57 -16.46
N GLY A 168 4.14 7.96 -15.98
CA GLY A 168 4.13 6.71 -15.22
C GLY A 168 3.26 6.81 -13.97
N LEU A 169 3.42 7.88 -13.18
CA LEU A 169 2.60 8.14 -11.99
C LEU A 169 1.12 8.33 -12.33
N ALA A 170 0.81 9.05 -13.41
CA ALA A 170 -0.56 9.22 -13.89
C ALA A 170 -1.20 7.88 -14.29
N ILE A 171 -0.48 7.04 -15.03
CA ILE A 171 -0.91 5.69 -15.40
C ILE A 171 -1.13 4.84 -14.14
N GLY A 172 -0.15 4.80 -13.23
CA GLY A 172 -0.24 4.03 -11.98
C GLY A 172 -1.43 4.44 -11.10
N THR A 173 -1.67 5.75 -10.98
CA THR A 173 -2.79 6.30 -10.22
C THR A 173 -4.13 5.90 -10.83
N HIS A 174 -4.27 6.02 -12.15
CA HIS A 174 -5.49 5.60 -12.84
C HIS A 174 -5.72 4.09 -12.77
N LEU A 175 -4.67 3.29 -12.89
CA LEU A 175 -4.77 1.83 -12.74
C LEU A 175 -5.30 1.43 -11.37
N LEU A 176 -4.80 2.05 -10.31
CA LEU A 176 -5.31 1.83 -8.96
C LEU A 176 -6.79 2.23 -8.84
N HIS A 177 -7.17 3.36 -9.43
CA HIS A 177 -8.55 3.82 -9.40
C HIS A 177 -9.52 2.90 -10.17
N ALA A 178 -9.19 2.55 -11.41
CA ALA A 178 -10.08 1.83 -12.33
C ALA A 178 -10.00 0.30 -12.20
N PHE A 179 -8.81 -0.24 -11.92
CA PHE A 179 -8.53 -1.68 -11.90
C PHE A 179 -8.06 -2.17 -10.51
N GLY A 180 -7.86 -1.28 -9.53
CA GLY A 180 -7.48 -1.70 -8.19
C GLY A 180 -8.48 -2.68 -7.59
N GLN A 181 -7.99 -3.82 -7.11
CA GLN A 181 -8.79 -4.75 -6.32
C GLN A 181 -8.80 -4.27 -4.88
N TRP A 182 -9.67 -3.32 -4.65
CA TRP A 182 -10.01 -2.89 -3.31
C TRP A 182 -10.84 -3.99 -2.64
N PRO A 183 -10.59 -4.32 -1.37
CA PRO A 183 -11.47 -5.22 -0.63
C PRO A 183 -12.94 -4.80 -0.78
N ARG A 184 -13.76 -5.60 -1.49
CA ARG A 184 -15.20 -5.33 -1.64
C ARG A 184 -15.86 -5.49 -0.28
N GLY A 185 -16.49 -4.42 0.20
CA GLY A 185 -17.21 -4.43 1.48
C GLY A 185 -16.28 -4.35 2.68
N SER A 186 -15.83 -3.14 2.96
CA SER A 186 -15.95 -2.58 4.31
C SER A 186 -15.82 -1.06 4.22
N GLY A 187 -16.91 -0.32 4.46
CA GLY A 187 -16.75 0.92 5.23
C GLY A 187 -15.91 0.58 6.47
N PRO A 188 -15.07 1.50 6.97
CA PRO A 188 -13.87 1.21 7.76
C PRO A 188 -14.10 0.00 8.66
N ARG A 189 -13.63 -1.18 8.23
CA ARG A 189 -13.52 -2.31 9.16
C ARG A 189 -12.55 -1.78 10.18
N HIS A 190 -13.07 -1.51 11.37
CA HIS A 190 -12.25 -1.25 12.54
C HIS A 190 -11.13 -2.28 12.47
N ALA A 191 -9.90 -1.84 12.21
CA ALA A 191 -8.78 -2.69 12.50
C ALA A 191 -9.01 -3.05 13.97
N VAL A 192 -9.15 -4.33 14.27
CA VAL A 192 -9.30 -4.83 15.63
C VAL A 192 -8.12 -5.75 15.87
N LEU A 193 -7.47 -5.57 17.01
CA LEU A 193 -6.50 -6.51 17.52
C LEU A 193 -7.22 -7.84 17.79
N SER A 194 -6.51 -8.94 17.58
CA SER A 194 -6.97 -10.22 18.14
C SER A 194 -7.01 -10.10 19.66
N ALA A 195 -7.86 -10.89 20.34
CA ALA A 195 -7.95 -10.86 21.81
C ALA A 195 -6.58 -11.05 22.50
N LEU A 196 -5.71 -11.89 21.93
CA LEU A 196 -4.35 -12.11 22.40
C LEU A 196 -3.46 -10.87 22.23
N HIS A 197 -3.52 -10.20 21.07
CA HIS A 197 -2.75 -8.98 20.83
C HIS A 197 -3.28 -7.79 21.64
N GLU A 198 -4.59 -7.69 21.84
CA GLU A 198 -5.20 -6.66 22.70
C GLU A 198 -4.75 -6.83 24.15
N ALA A 199 -4.85 -8.04 24.71
CA ALA A 199 -4.40 -8.33 26.08
C ALA A 199 -2.91 -8.00 26.24
N ARG A 200 -2.07 -8.49 25.32
CA ARG A 200 -0.62 -8.22 25.33
C ARG A 200 -0.31 -6.72 25.23
N ALA A 201 -1.01 -5.99 24.37
CA ALA A 201 -0.80 -4.55 24.21
C ALA A 201 -1.20 -3.77 25.47
N LYS A 202 -2.31 -4.14 26.12
CA LYS A 202 -2.76 -3.54 27.38
C LYS A 202 -1.75 -3.80 28.51
N ASP A 203 -1.23 -5.01 28.62
CA ASP A 203 -0.22 -5.36 29.61
C ASP A 203 1.06 -4.54 29.42
N MET A 204 1.53 -4.42 28.18
CA MET A 204 2.72 -3.64 27.85
C MET A 204 2.53 -2.12 28.09
N LEU A 205 1.33 -1.59 27.83
CA LEU A 205 1.00 -0.19 28.14
C LEU A 205 1.00 0.07 29.65
N MET A 206 0.41 -0.83 30.44
CA MET A 206 0.34 -0.71 31.89
C MET A 206 1.71 -0.85 32.56
N ALA A 207 2.62 -1.64 31.98
CA ALA A 207 4.00 -1.76 32.47
C ALA A 207 4.82 -0.46 32.34
N GLY A 208 4.44 0.45 31.42
CA GLY A 208 4.97 1.83 31.38
C GLY A 208 6.39 2.05 30.86
N VAL A 209 7.09 1.01 30.38
CA VAL A 209 8.52 1.10 29.95
C VAL A 209 8.70 1.08 28.43
N ARG A 210 7.62 1.01 27.63
CA ARG A 210 7.72 0.75 26.19
C ARG A 210 7.07 1.85 25.36
N SER A 211 7.74 2.20 24.26
CA SER A 211 7.20 3.07 23.22
C SER A 211 6.06 2.37 22.45
N ILE A 212 5.20 3.16 21.80
CA ILE A 212 4.12 2.63 20.96
C ILE A 212 4.67 1.77 19.80
N ASP A 213 5.88 2.08 19.30
CA ASP A 213 6.53 1.31 18.22
C ASP A 213 6.93 -0.10 18.69
N GLU A 214 7.42 -0.22 19.91
CA GLU A 214 7.77 -1.52 20.50
C GLU A 214 6.54 -2.37 20.77
N ILE A 215 5.44 -1.76 21.21
CA ILE A 215 4.17 -2.45 21.45
C ILE A 215 3.57 -2.94 20.12
N ALA A 216 3.62 -2.09 19.08
CA ALA A 216 3.19 -2.46 17.74
C ALA A 216 4.01 -3.64 17.19
N THR A 217 5.35 -3.57 17.33
CA THR A 217 6.27 -4.63 16.91
C THR A 217 6.00 -5.95 17.65
N ALA A 218 5.71 -5.90 18.95
CA ALA A 218 5.35 -7.09 19.74
C ALA A 218 4.03 -7.74 19.29
N CYS A 219 3.16 -6.99 18.59
CA CYS A 219 1.94 -7.49 17.97
C CYS A 219 2.13 -7.88 16.49
N GLY A 220 3.34 -7.75 15.93
CA GLY A 220 3.62 -7.98 14.51
C GLY A 220 3.02 -6.91 13.59
N LEU A 221 2.81 -5.68 14.07
CA LEU A 221 2.13 -4.60 13.36
C LEU A 221 3.02 -3.37 13.21
N SER A 222 2.76 -2.56 12.19
CA SER A 222 3.31 -1.20 12.10
C SER A 222 2.63 -0.28 13.13
N ARG A 223 3.32 0.79 13.56
CA ARG A 223 2.79 1.79 14.53
C ARG A 223 1.41 2.33 14.13
N SER A 224 1.28 2.77 12.89
CA SER A 224 0.05 3.38 12.37
C SER A 224 -1.10 2.39 12.30
N TYR A 225 -0.81 1.14 11.92
CA TYR A 225 -1.82 0.07 11.91
C TYR A 225 -2.22 -0.32 13.33
N PHE A 226 -1.25 -0.45 14.24
CA PHE A 226 -1.50 -0.74 15.66
C PHE A 226 -2.41 0.29 16.32
N ILE A 227 -2.18 1.60 16.14
CA ILE A 227 -3.02 2.64 16.76
C ILE A 227 -4.47 2.54 16.26
N LYS A 228 -4.67 2.28 14.97
CA LYS A 228 -6.00 2.06 14.38
C LYS A 228 -6.62 0.76 14.91
N ALA A 229 -5.82 -0.30 15.00
CA ALA A 229 -6.22 -1.63 15.47
C ALA A 229 -6.68 -1.61 16.93
N PHE A 230 -5.89 -0.94 17.77
CA PHE A 230 -6.17 -0.76 19.18
C PHE A 230 -7.46 0.04 19.37
N ARG A 231 -7.61 1.19 18.69
CA ARG A 231 -8.83 2.00 18.76
C ARG A 231 -10.07 1.26 18.29
N GLY A 232 -9.95 0.42 17.26
CA GLY A 232 -11.08 -0.40 16.84
C GLY A 232 -11.50 -1.43 17.89
N SER A 233 -10.57 -1.89 18.73
CA SER A 233 -10.83 -2.90 19.77
C SER A 233 -11.31 -2.28 21.07
N THR A 234 -10.67 -1.20 21.52
CA THR A 234 -10.91 -0.56 22.81
C THR A 234 -11.80 0.68 22.73
N GLN A 235 -12.20 1.10 21.52
CA GLN A 235 -12.90 2.35 21.23
C GLN A 235 -12.12 3.64 21.55
N THR A 236 -10.89 3.54 22.06
CA THR A 236 -10.04 4.66 22.47
C THR A 236 -8.61 4.51 21.95
N THR A 237 -7.83 5.60 21.85
CA THR A 237 -6.42 5.49 21.45
C THR A 237 -5.58 4.84 22.56
N PRO A 238 -4.41 4.23 22.27
CA PRO A 238 -3.56 3.62 23.30
C PRO A 238 -3.23 4.56 24.47
N HIS A 239 -2.91 5.81 24.16
CA HIS A 239 -2.59 6.83 25.17
C HIS A 239 -3.83 7.20 26.02
N GLN A 240 -4.98 7.37 25.38
CA GLN A 240 -6.23 7.69 26.06
C GLN A 240 -6.68 6.55 26.98
N TRP A 241 -6.62 5.31 26.49
CA TRP A 241 -6.92 4.12 27.28
C TRP A 241 -6.02 4.03 28.52
N LEU A 242 -4.72 4.26 28.37
CA LEU A 242 -3.78 4.24 29.50
C LEU A 242 -4.10 5.34 30.52
N LEU A 243 -4.44 6.56 30.07
CA LEU A 243 -4.87 7.63 30.98
C LEU A 243 -6.13 7.27 31.76
N GLU A 244 -7.12 6.65 31.11
CA GLU A 244 -8.35 6.17 31.75
C GLU A 244 -8.06 5.14 32.84
N GLN A 245 -7.18 4.16 32.57
CA GLN A 245 -6.76 3.18 33.58
C GLN A 245 -6.03 3.83 34.76
N ARG A 246 -5.11 4.77 34.49
CA ARG A 246 -4.38 5.50 35.54
C ARG A 246 -5.31 6.35 36.40
N VAL A 247 -6.29 7.02 35.80
CA VAL A 247 -7.29 7.80 36.55
C VAL A 247 -8.22 6.88 37.35
N ALA A 248 -8.60 5.72 36.83
CA ALA A 248 -9.38 4.73 37.57
C ALA A 248 -8.62 4.25 38.84
N ALA A 249 -7.33 3.91 38.70
CA ALA A 249 -6.48 3.57 39.84
C ALA A 249 -6.33 4.74 40.83
N ALA A 250 -6.18 5.97 40.33
CA ALA A 250 -6.09 7.15 41.17
C ALA A 250 -7.37 7.41 41.97
N LYS A 251 -8.56 7.20 41.39
CA LYS A 251 -9.85 7.32 42.11
C LYS A 251 -9.88 6.40 43.32
N GLU A 252 -9.43 5.17 43.16
CA GLU A 252 -9.39 4.20 44.27
C GLU A 252 -8.47 4.66 45.40
N LEU A 253 -7.26 5.13 45.06
CA LEU A 253 -6.31 5.66 46.04
C LEU A 253 -6.79 6.96 46.70
N LEU A 254 -7.51 7.80 45.97
CA LEU A 254 -8.11 9.02 46.51
C LEU A 254 -9.17 8.70 47.59
N LEU A 255 -9.88 7.57 47.48
CA LEU A 255 -10.91 7.12 48.43
C LEU A 255 -10.35 6.31 49.60
N ARG A 256 -9.33 5.49 49.34
CA ARG A 256 -8.84 4.48 50.30
C ARG A 256 -7.55 4.87 51.02
N SER A 257 -6.96 6.02 50.70
CA SER A 257 -5.70 6.44 51.31
C SER A 257 -5.61 7.94 51.54
N ASP A 258 -4.84 8.31 52.56
CA ASP A 258 -4.49 9.69 52.88
C ASP A 258 -3.27 10.18 52.10
N TRP A 259 -2.91 9.50 51.00
CA TRP A 259 -1.74 9.87 50.22
C TRP A 259 -1.92 11.27 49.61
N THR A 260 -0.81 12.00 49.53
CA THR A 260 -0.78 13.30 48.83
C THR A 260 -1.08 13.10 47.34
N LEU A 261 -1.62 14.14 46.70
CA LEU A 261 -1.91 14.10 45.26
C LEU A 261 -0.64 13.85 44.43
N GLU A 262 0.49 14.37 44.87
CA GLU A 262 1.80 14.11 44.27
C GLU A 262 2.19 12.63 44.33
N ARG A 263 2.04 12.00 45.50
CA ARG A 263 2.34 10.58 45.69
C ARG A 263 1.42 9.69 44.85
N ILE A 264 0.13 10.02 44.77
CA ILE A 264 -0.84 9.30 43.93
C ILE A 264 -0.48 9.45 42.45
N ALA A 265 -0.09 10.65 42.02
CA ALA A 265 0.31 10.90 40.64
C ALA A 265 1.49 10.01 40.25
N LEU A 266 2.55 9.99 41.06
CA LEU A 266 3.74 9.18 40.79
C LEU A 266 3.40 7.68 40.81
N HIS A 267 2.62 7.22 41.79
CA HIS A 267 2.23 5.82 41.90
C HIS A 267 1.38 5.35 40.71
N CYS A 268 0.50 6.20 40.19
CA CYS A 268 -0.30 5.90 39.01
C CYS A 268 0.48 6.11 37.69
N GLY A 269 1.79 6.40 37.73
CA GLY A 269 2.63 6.53 36.55
C GLY A 269 2.48 7.86 35.79
N PHE A 270 1.99 8.92 36.43
CA PHE A 270 2.05 10.27 35.87
C PHE A 270 3.44 10.88 36.09
N SER A 271 3.88 11.70 35.13
CA SER A 271 5.17 12.39 35.18
C SER A 271 5.22 13.53 36.21
N SER A 272 4.06 14.08 36.60
CA SER A 272 3.95 15.13 37.62
C SER A 272 2.52 15.24 38.16
N GLN A 273 2.37 15.89 39.33
CA GLN A 273 1.06 16.21 39.90
C GLN A 273 0.21 17.11 38.97
N SER A 274 0.83 18.06 38.27
CA SER A 274 0.12 18.94 37.33
C SER A 274 -0.45 18.15 36.16
N HIS A 275 0.34 17.25 35.56
CA HIS A 275 -0.12 16.36 34.50
C HIS A 275 -1.29 15.47 34.98
N PHE A 276 -1.15 14.88 36.17
CA PHE A 276 -2.23 14.12 36.80
C PHE A 276 -3.50 14.95 36.99
N THR A 277 -3.39 16.17 37.53
CA THR A 277 -4.54 17.04 37.82
C THR A 277 -5.30 17.40 36.54
N HIS A 278 -4.59 17.75 35.47
CA HIS A 278 -5.20 18.03 34.17
C HIS A 278 -5.89 16.80 33.57
N ALA A 279 -5.21 15.65 33.54
CA ALA A 279 -5.78 14.41 32.99
C ALA A 279 -7.02 13.96 33.78
N PHE A 280 -6.96 14.02 35.11
CA PHE A 280 -8.07 13.65 35.99
C PHE A 280 -9.28 14.57 35.81
N ALA A 281 -9.07 15.88 35.80
CA ALA A 281 -10.15 16.85 35.57
C ALA A 281 -10.77 16.68 34.18
N SER A 282 -9.96 16.45 33.14
CA SER A 282 -10.45 16.22 31.78
C SER A 282 -11.33 14.97 31.68
N LEU A 283 -11.01 13.90 32.41
CA LEU A 283 -11.74 12.63 32.36
C LEU A 283 -12.94 12.56 33.31
N THR A 284 -12.94 13.35 34.38
CA THR A 284 -13.96 13.24 35.45
C THR A 284 -14.80 14.51 35.62
N GLY A 285 -14.44 15.60 34.94
CA GLY A 285 -15.07 16.92 35.07
C GLY A 285 -14.75 17.65 36.38
N THR A 286 -13.95 17.08 37.29
CA THR A 286 -13.60 17.72 38.57
C THR A 286 -12.14 17.44 38.96
N PRO A 287 -11.37 18.42 39.45
CA PRO A 287 -10.00 18.17 39.91
C PRO A 287 -9.93 17.16 41.07
N PRO A 288 -8.83 16.37 41.18
CA PRO A 288 -8.74 15.24 42.10
C PRO A 288 -8.90 15.62 43.58
N GLY A 289 -8.38 16.80 44.00
CA GLY A 289 -8.56 17.28 45.37
C GLY A 289 -9.99 17.67 45.72
N ALA A 290 -10.74 18.24 44.76
CA ALA A 290 -12.16 18.54 44.94
C ALA A 290 -13.00 17.26 44.90
N TRP A 291 -12.60 16.30 44.06
CA TRP A 291 -13.24 14.99 43.97
C TRP A 291 -13.13 14.20 45.28
N ARG A 292 -11.94 14.14 45.90
CA ARG A 292 -11.73 13.51 47.21
C ARG A 292 -12.63 14.11 48.30
N ARG A 293 -12.63 15.44 48.45
CA ARG A 293 -13.45 16.12 49.47
C ARG A 293 -14.95 15.82 49.35
N ARG A 294 -15.46 15.73 48.12
CA ARG A 294 -16.86 15.37 47.86
C ARG A 294 -17.16 13.95 48.33
N ALA A 295 -16.29 12.99 48.01
CA ALA A 295 -16.46 11.61 48.44
C ALA A 295 -16.40 11.46 49.98
N ASP A 296 -15.49 12.17 50.65
CA ASP A 296 -15.43 12.18 52.12
C ASP A 296 -16.73 12.73 52.73
N THR A 297 -17.32 13.75 52.10
CA THR A 297 -18.57 14.37 52.56
C THR A 297 -19.78 13.44 52.39
N ASP A 298 -19.79 12.58 51.37
CA ASP A 298 -20.86 11.60 51.15
C ASP A 298 -20.73 10.35 52.04
N VAL A 299 -19.49 9.97 52.43
CA VAL A 299 -19.25 8.90 53.40
C VAL A 299 -19.63 9.32 54.83
N LEU A 300 -19.42 10.58 55.20
CA LEU A 300 -19.82 11.14 56.50
C LEU A 300 -21.34 11.36 56.65
N LYS A 301 -22.12 11.22 55.58
CA LYS A 301 -23.59 11.38 55.57
C LYS A 301 -24.36 10.06 55.54
N ARG A 302 -23.68 8.91 55.50
CA ARG A 302 -24.26 7.57 55.65
C ARG A 302 -23.91 7.00 57.02
#